data_AF-A0A667GU61-F1
#
_entry.id   AF-A0A667GU61-F1
#
_cell.length_a   1.000
_cell.length_b   1.000
_cell.length_c   1.000
_cell.angle_alpha   90.00
_cell.angle_beta   90.00
_cell.angle_gamma   90.00
#
_symmetry.space_group_name_H-M   'P 1'
#
loop_
_entity.id
_entity.type
_entity.pdbx_description
1 polymer ?
#
loop_
_entity_poly.entity_id
_entity_poly.type
_entity_poly.pdbx_seq_one_letter_code
_entity_poly.pdbx_strand_id
1 'polypeptide(L)' 'MAGRLPACVVDCGTGYTKLGYAGNTEPQFIIPSY' A
#
# COMPACT_ATOMS: atom_id res chain seq x y z
N MET A 1 -23.28 -6.48 -4.14
CA MET A 1 -22.13 -7.39 -4.25
C MET A 1 -20.89 -6.50 -4.17
N ALA A 2 -20.21 -6.43 -3.03
CA ALA A 2 -18.84 -5.92 -3.07
C ALA A 2 -18.03 -7.04 -3.74
N GLY A 3 -17.81 -6.93 -5.05
CA GLY A 3 -16.84 -7.80 -5.72
C GLY A 3 -15.51 -7.75 -4.97
N ARG A 4 -14.66 -8.78 -5.12
CA ARG A 4 -13.35 -8.81 -4.48
C ARG A 4 -12.63 -7.47 -4.70
N LEU A 5 -12.52 -6.68 -3.64
CA LEU A 5 -11.79 -5.43 -3.66
C LEU A 5 -10.31 -5.72 -3.94
N PRO A 6 -9.57 -4.79 -4.58
CA PRO A 6 -8.15 -4.97 -4.79
C PRO A 6 -7.45 -5.14 -3.44
N ALA A 7 -6.45 -6.02 -3.38
CA ALA A 7 -5.73 -6.28 -2.14
C ALA A 7 -4.92 -5.04 -1.73
N CYS A 8 -4.87 -4.75 -0.43
CA CYS A 8 -3.93 -3.77 0.11
C CYS A 8 -2.50 -4.34 0.04
N VAL A 9 -1.57 -3.53 -0.43
CA VAL A 9 -0.14 -3.84 -0.46
C VAL A 9 0.54 -2.97 0.61
N VAL A 10 1.27 -3.62 1.52
CA VAL A 10 1.96 -2.97 2.64
C VAL A 10 3.42 -3.40 2.62
N ASP A 11 4.31 -2.44 2.39
CA ASP A 11 5.77 -2.61 2.46
C ASP A 11 6.31 -1.84 3.66
N CYS A 12 6.71 -2.58 4.70
CA CYS A 12 7.25 -2.02 5.94
C CYS A 12 8.77 -1.90 5.84
N GLY A 13 9.26 -0.73 5.40
CA GLY A 13 10.67 -0.38 5.50
C GLY A 13 11.05 0.11 6.91
N THR A 14 12.34 0.29 7.17
CA THR A 14 12.84 0.87 8.42
C THR A 14 12.76 2.40 8.46
N GLY A 15 12.73 3.06 7.30
CA GLY A 15 12.55 4.52 7.18
C GLY A 15 11.14 4.94 6.81
N TYR A 16 10.54 4.25 5.83
CA TYR A 16 9.21 4.56 5.33
C TYR A 16 8.40 3.28 5.10
N THR A 17 7.13 3.37 5.44
CA THR A 17 6.09 2.40 5.09
C THR A 17 5.40 2.87 3.82
N LYS A 18 5.33 2.00 2.81
CA LYS A 18 4.64 2.27 1.56
C LYS A 18 3.34 1.49 1.51
N LEU A 19 2.26 2.17 1.14
CA LEU A 19 0.90 1.61 1.10
C LEU A 19 0.28 1.85 -0.26
N GLY A 20 -0.49 0.88 -0.73
CA GLY A 20 -1.26 1.01 -1.97
C GLY A 20 -2.20 -0.16 -2.19
N TYR A 21 -2.77 -0.24 -3.39
CA TYR A 21 -3.62 -1.35 -3.81
C TYR A 21 -2.97 -2.11 -4.97
N ALA A 22 -3.21 -3.42 -5.02
CA ALA A 22 -2.77 -4.25 -6.13
C ALA A 22 -3.36 -3.73 -7.46
N GLY A 23 -2.48 -3.56 -8.46
CA GLY A 23 -2.83 -2.97 -9.76
C GLY A 23 -2.37 -1.53 -9.93
N ASN A 24 -2.03 -0.81 -8.86
CA ASN A 24 -1.38 0.48 -8.96
C ASN A 24 0.07 0.33 -9.43
N THR A 25 0.56 1.28 -10.22
CA THR A 25 1.97 1.34 -10.65
C THR A 25 2.89 1.89 -9.56
N GLU A 26 2.34 2.65 -8.61
CA GLU A 26 3.05 3.36 -7.55
C GLU A 26 2.30 3.28 -6.21
N PRO A 27 2.97 3.43 -5.06
CA PRO A 27 2.30 3.50 -3.77
C PRO A 27 1.41 4.74 -3.69
N GLN A 28 0.24 4.59 -3.09
CA GLN A 28 -0.67 5.71 -2.85
C GLN A 28 -0.23 6.56 -1.66
N PHE A 29 0.45 5.94 -0.69
CA PHE A 29 1.04 6.64 0.45
C PHE A 29 2.44 6.14 0.73
N ILE A 30 3.30 7.08 1.11
CA ILE A 30 4.62 6.83 1.69
C ILE A 30 4.64 7.62 2.99
N ILE A 31 4.71 6.92 4.12
CA ILE A 31 4.67 7.53 5.45
C ILE A 31 5.93 7.13 6.22
N PRO A 32 6.47 7.99 7.11
CA PRO A 32 7.52 7.58 8.03
C PRO A 32 7.09 6.37 8.86
N SER A 33 8.02 5.45 9.10
CA SER A 33 7.75 4.28 9.94
C SER A 33 7.90 4.57 11.44
N TYR A 34 8.40 5.76 11.78
CA TYR A 34 8.59 6.29 13.14
C TYR A 34 8.01 7.70 13.27
#